data_AF-A0AAU1ZZG4-F1
#
_entry.id   AF-A0AAU1ZZG4-F1
#
_cell.length_a   1.000
_cell.length_b   1.000
_cell.length_c   1.000
_cell.angle_alpha   90.00
_cell.angle_beta   90.00
_cell.angle_gamma   90.00
#
_symmetry.space_group_name_H-M   'P 1'
#
loop_
_entity.id
_entity.type
_entity.pdbx_description
1 polymer ?
#
loop_
_entity_poly.entity_id
_entity_poly.type
_entity_poly.pdbx_seq_one_letter_code
_entity_poly.pdbx_strand_id
1 'polypeptide(L)'
;MTHQPHTGHRAVIQDALEDWWLNTDPREPFNTHTVAGLVEDYLTHAGYQIAPGIPRTHVPTRLSVIVSSLLVLVCLASALGSAIRSDWIWAAIGLAAGLAYAHEVLGDIAKRRHYRSTRR
;
A
#
# COMPACT_ATOMS: atom_id res chain seq x y z
N MET A 1 24.36 -25.74 6.31
CA MET A 1 23.28 -24.94 6.93
C MET A 1 22.13 -25.87 7.21
N THR A 2 21.94 -26.24 8.47
CA THR A 2 20.83 -27.08 8.95
C THR A 2 19.60 -26.20 9.08
N HIS A 3 18.65 -26.32 8.15
CA HIS A 3 17.35 -25.66 8.26
C HIS A 3 16.61 -26.20 9.49
N GLN A 4 16.53 -25.38 10.52
CA GLN A 4 15.67 -25.61 11.67
C GLN A 4 14.22 -25.60 11.17
N PRO A 5 13.35 -26.55 11.57
CA PRO A 5 11.95 -26.50 11.17
C PRO A 5 11.29 -25.27 11.80
N HIS A 6 11.16 -24.21 11.01
CA HIS A 6 10.51 -22.96 11.41
C HIS A 6 9.03 -23.26 11.70
N THR A 7 8.68 -23.29 12.99
CA THR A 7 7.36 -23.71 13.50
C THR A 7 6.24 -22.68 13.29
N GLY A 8 6.29 -21.88 12.22
CA GLY A 8 5.16 -21.05 11.84
C GLY A 8 5.31 -20.42 10.47
N HIS A 9 4.23 -20.44 9.67
CA HIS A 9 4.08 -19.75 8.39
C HIS A 9 4.67 -18.33 8.36
N ARG A 10 4.56 -17.61 9.49
CA ARG A 10 5.09 -16.25 9.64
C ARG A 10 6.61 -16.17 9.53
N ALA A 11 7.34 -17.16 10.04
CA ALA A 11 8.80 -17.20 10.00
C ALA A 11 9.28 -17.36 8.55
N VAL A 12 8.68 -18.28 7.79
CA VAL A 12 9.05 -18.49 6.37
C VAL A 12 8.79 -17.24 5.52
N ILE A 13 7.67 -16.55 5.73
CA ILE A 13 7.39 -15.29 5.04
C ILE A 13 8.39 -14.20 5.43
N GLN A 14 8.77 -14.13 6.72
CA GLN A 14 9.76 -13.17 7.19
C GLN A 14 11.13 -13.45 6.57
N ASP A 15 11.56 -14.71 6.54
CA ASP A 15 12.85 -15.13 5.95
C ASP A 15 12.89 -14.80 4.45
N ALA A 16 11.79 -15.04 3.71
CA ALA A 16 11.68 -14.69 2.30
C ALA A 16 11.79 -13.17 2.06
N LEU A 17 11.18 -12.36 2.94
CA LEU A 17 11.26 -10.90 2.85
C LEU A 17 12.63 -10.35 3.25
N GLU A 18 13.27 -10.97 4.24
CA GLU A 18 14.62 -10.62 4.69
C GLU A 18 15.65 -10.96 3.61
N ASP A 19 15.55 -12.14 2.99
CA ASP A 19 16.40 -12.54 1.87
C ASP A 19 16.22 -11.60 0.66
N TRP A 20 14.98 -11.24 0.33
CA TRP A 20 14.70 -10.24 -0.70
C TRP A 20 15.35 -8.88 -0.36
N TRP A 21 15.17 -8.40 0.87
CA TRP A 21 15.71 -7.10 1.31
C TRP A 21 17.24 -7.06 1.26
N LEU A 22 17.90 -8.16 1.63
CA LEU A 22 19.36 -8.26 1.64
C LEU A 22 19.98 -8.36 0.23
N ASN A 23 19.24 -8.92 -0.73
CA ASN A 23 19.74 -9.16 -2.08
C ASN A 23 19.26 -8.14 -3.13
N THR A 24 18.34 -7.24 -2.79
CA THR A 24 17.83 -6.23 -3.72
C THR A 24 18.74 -4.99 -3.74
N ASP A 25 19.05 -4.47 -4.93
CA ASP A 25 19.79 -3.21 -5.07
C ASP A 25 18.93 -2.06 -4.50
N PRO A 26 19.40 -1.32 -3.47
CA PRO A 26 18.65 -0.21 -2.89
C PRO A 26 18.38 0.94 -3.89
N ARG A 27 19.04 0.94 -5.06
CA ARG A 27 18.82 1.92 -6.13
C ARG A 27 17.69 1.54 -7.07
N GLU A 28 17.25 0.29 -7.08
CA GLU A 28 16.11 -0.11 -7.91
C GLU A 28 14.80 0.42 -7.32
N PRO A 29 13.89 0.97 -8.16
CA PRO A 29 12.59 1.40 -7.70
C PRO A 29 11.75 0.20 -7.24
N PHE A 30 11.07 0.35 -6.10
CA PHE A 30 10.25 -0.70 -5.53
C PHE A 30 9.13 -1.13 -6.49
N ASN A 31 9.16 -2.38 -6.95
CA ASN A 31 8.13 -2.97 -7.80
C ASN A 31 7.40 -4.11 -7.06
N THR A 32 6.16 -3.84 -6.66
CA THR A 32 5.34 -4.80 -5.90
C THR A 32 5.13 -6.13 -6.64
N HIS A 33 5.06 -6.13 -7.97
CA HIS A 33 4.89 -7.37 -8.75
C HIS A 33 6.14 -8.23 -8.72
N THR A 34 7.32 -7.62 -8.82
CA THR A 34 8.61 -8.32 -8.73
C THR A 34 8.79 -8.93 -7.34
N VAL A 35 8.57 -8.15 -6.28
CA VAL A 35 8.68 -8.66 -4.89
C VAL A 35 7.70 -9.80 -4.65
N ALA A 36 6.45 -9.67 -5.11
CA ALA A 36 5.45 -10.73 -4.96
C ALA A 36 5.86 -12.01 -5.70
N GLY A 37 6.45 -11.91 -6.89
CA GLY A 37 6.97 -13.07 -7.63
C GLY A 37 8.11 -13.77 -6.90
N LEU A 38 9.08 -13.02 -6.38
CA LEU A 38 10.21 -13.59 -5.64
C LEU A 38 9.78 -14.28 -4.34
N VAL A 39 8.84 -13.67 -3.60
CA VAL A 39 8.27 -14.29 -2.40
C VAL A 39 7.48 -15.56 -2.75
N GLU A 40 6.71 -15.54 -3.85
CA GLU A 40 5.98 -16.71 -4.35
C GLU A 40 6.91 -17.86 -4.76
N ASP A 41 8.00 -17.55 -5.47
CA ASP A 41 9.03 -18.53 -5.82
C ASP A 41 9.67 -19.14 -4.57
N TYR A 42 10.03 -18.32 -3.59
CA TYR A 42 10.60 -18.79 -2.32
C TYR A 42 9.62 -19.70 -1.56
N LEU A 43 8.36 -19.28 -1.42
CA LEU A 43 7.33 -20.07 -0.74
C LEU A 43 7.09 -21.41 -1.44
N THR A 44 7.08 -21.42 -2.78
CA THR A 44 6.92 -22.64 -3.57
C THR A 44 8.10 -23.60 -3.38
N HIS A 45 9.33 -23.09 -3.36
CA HIS A 45 10.53 -23.89 -3.04
C HIS A 45 10.51 -24.45 -1.61
N ALA A 46 9.91 -23.72 -0.66
CA ALA A 46 9.70 -24.17 0.72
C ALA A 46 8.53 -25.17 0.89
N GLY A 47 7.86 -25.57 -0.21
CA GLY A 47 6.79 -26.56 -0.21
C GLY A 47 5.39 -25.99 0.04
N TYR A 48 5.21 -24.67 0.04
CA TYR A 48 3.89 -24.06 0.12
C TYR A 48 3.18 -24.09 -1.22
N GLN A 49 1.90 -24.46 -1.22
CA GLN A 49 1.03 -24.32 -2.38
C GLN A 49 0.28 -22.99 -2.30
N ILE A 50 0.53 -22.11 -3.26
CA ILE A 50 -0.22 -20.87 -3.41
C ILE A 50 -1.48 -21.19 -4.21
N ALA A 51 -2.65 -20.91 -3.64
CA ALA A 51 -3.90 -21.20 -4.31
C ALA A 51 -4.00 -20.38 -5.61
N PRO A 52 -4.18 -21.03 -6.78
CA PRO A 52 -4.24 -20.34 -8.05
C PRO A 52 -5.48 -19.43 -8.08
N GLY A 53 -5.33 -18.24 -8.64
CA GLY A 53 -6.45 -17.33 -8.90
C GLY A 53 -6.86 -16.44 -7.72
N ILE A 54 -6.07 -16.34 -6.64
CA ILE A 54 -6.28 -15.26 -5.66
C ILE A 54 -5.83 -13.94 -6.29
N PRO A 55 -6.74 -12.98 -6.55
CA PRO A 55 -6.34 -11.68 -7.07
C PRO A 55 -5.43 -10.99 -6.06
N ARG A 56 -4.25 -10.55 -6.51
CA ARG A 56 -3.31 -9.76 -5.71
C ARG A 56 -3.89 -8.35 -5.51
N THR A 57 -4.87 -8.22 -4.63
CA THR A 57 -5.46 -6.93 -4.29
C THR A 57 -4.49 -6.13 -3.44
N HIS A 58 -4.00 -5.00 -3.97
CA HIS A 58 -3.26 -4.01 -3.19
C HIS A 58 -4.17 -3.49 -2.07
N VAL A 59 -3.92 -3.95 -0.84
CA VAL A 59 -4.60 -3.42 0.34
C VAL A 59 -3.84 -2.17 0.75
N PRO A 60 -4.41 -0.96 0.62
CA PRO A 60 -3.73 0.28 0.97
C PRO A 60 -3.29 0.20 2.43
N THR A 61 -2.10 0.69 2.78
CA THR A 61 -1.56 0.61 4.16
C THR A 61 -2.22 1.66 5.08
N ARG A 62 -2.13 1.49 6.41
CA ARG A 62 -2.69 2.49 7.36
C ARG A 62 -1.99 3.83 7.16
N LEU A 63 -0.68 3.76 6.95
CA LEU A 63 0.17 4.93 6.71
C LEU A 63 -0.24 5.64 5.42
N SER A 64 -0.45 4.92 4.32
CA SER A 64 -0.92 5.51 3.05
C SER A 64 -2.25 6.26 3.24
N VAL A 65 -3.23 5.67 3.93
CA VAL A 65 -4.50 6.36 4.22
C VAL A 65 -4.29 7.63 5.05
N ILE A 66 -3.42 7.61 6.06
CA ILE A 66 -3.11 8.78 6.88
C ILE A 66 -2.45 9.88 6.04
N VAL A 67 -1.43 9.54 5.26
CA VAL A 67 -0.69 10.49 4.42
C VAL A 67 -1.61 11.14 3.39
N SER A 68 -2.41 10.35 2.68
CA SER A 68 -3.37 10.88 1.71
C SER A 68 -4.44 11.76 2.38
N SER A 69 -4.90 11.39 3.59
CA SER A 69 -5.85 12.22 4.36
C SER A 69 -5.25 13.57 4.77
N LEU A 70 -3.98 13.60 5.19
CA LEU A 70 -3.28 14.84 5.50
C LEU A 70 -3.13 15.73 4.26
N LEU A 71 -2.83 15.14 3.11
CA LEU A 71 -2.71 15.86 1.85
C LEU A 71 -4.04 16.51 1.45
N VAL A 72 -5.17 15.80 1.60
CA VAL A 72 -6.52 16.37 1.40
C VAL A 72 -6.74 17.59 2.30
N LEU A 73 -6.41 17.48 3.59
CA LEU A 73 -6.57 18.59 4.54
C LEU A 73 -5.71 19.80 4.17
N VAL A 74 -4.47 19.58 3.74
CA VAL A 74 -3.59 20.66 3.27
C VAL A 74 -4.16 21.33 2.02
N CYS A 75 -4.62 20.56 1.02
CA CYS A 75 -5.23 21.11 -0.19
C CYS A 75 -6.48 21.95 0.12
N LEU A 76 -7.36 21.48 1.02
CA LEU A 76 -8.55 22.22 1.43
C LEU A 76 -8.21 23.49 2.22
N ALA A 77 -7.21 23.41 3.11
CA ALA A 77 -6.74 24.58 3.86
C ALA A 77 -6.12 25.64 2.93
N SER A 78 -5.33 25.21 1.93
CA SER A 78 -4.79 26.10 0.90
C SER A 78 -5.90 26.72 0.05
N ALA A 79 -6.90 25.94 -0.36
CA ALA A 79 -8.04 26.45 -1.12
C ALA A 79 -8.81 27.54 -0.35
N LEU A 80 -9.07 27.29 0.94
CA LEU A 80 -9.73 28.25 1.82
C LEU A 80 -8.87 29.52 2.02
N GLY A 81 -7.56 29.35 2.24
CA GLY A 81 -6.63 30.47 2.37
C GLY A 81 -6.58 31.34 1.12
N SER A 82 -6.58 30.75 -0.08
CA SER A 82 -6.64 31.48 -1.34
C SER A 82 -7.98 32.18 -1.55
N ALA A 83 -9.10 31.54 -1.19
CA ALA A 83 -10.43 32.14 -1.27
C ALA A 83 -10.54 33.40 -0.39
N ILE A 84 -10.00 33.35 0.84
CA ILE A 84 -9.95 34.51 1.76
C ILE A 84 -9.15 35.67 1.15
N ARG A 85 -8.08 35.38 0.40
CA ARG A 85 -7.25 36.38 -0.30
C ARG A 85 -7.84 36.84 -1.63
N SER A 86 -9.08 36.43 -1.96
CA SER A 86 -9.74 36.68 -3.25
C SER A 86 -9.00 36.12 -4.48
N ASP A 87 -8.15 35.12 -4.26
CA ASP A 87 -7.41 34.46 -5.32
C ASP A 87 -8.15 33.18 -5.76
N TRP A 88 -9.18 33.41 -6.57
CA TRP A 88 -10.16 32.38 -6.93
C TRP A 88 -9.58 31.27 -7.80
N ILE A 89 -8.53 31.54 -8.58
CA ILE A 89 -7.87 30.53 -9.42
C ILE A 89 -7.17 29.50 -8.52
N TRP A 90 -6.37 29.95 -7.56
CA TRP A 90 -5.70 29.03 -6.63
C TRP A 90 -6.69 28.32 -5.69
N ALA A 91 -7.78 29.00 -5.31
CA ALA A 91 -8.86 28.37 -4.56
C ALA A 91 -9.49 27.20 -5.32
N ALA A 92 -9.78 27.39 -6.62
CA ALA A 92 -10.33 26.34 -7.48
C ALA A 92 -9.36 25.16 -7.66
N ILE A 93 -8.07 25.43 -7.90
CA ILE A 93 -7.04 24.38 -8.03
C ILE A 93 -6.92 23.57 -6.73
N GLY A 94 -6.84 24.24 -5.59
CA GLY A 94 -6.74 23.57 -4.28
C GLY A 94 -7.96 22.71 -3.99
N LEU A 95 -9.15 23.19 -4.32
CA LEU A 95 -10.40 22.43 -4.15
C LEU A 95 -10.44 21.20 -5.06
N ALA A 96 -10.10 21.35 -6.34
CA ALA A 96 -10.08 20.24 -7.30
C ALA A 96 -9.08 19.15 -6.89
N ALA A 97 -7.87 19.55 -6.49
CA ALA A 97 -6.86 18.62 -5.97
C ALA A 97 -7.35 17.92 -4.69
N GLY A 98 -7.93 18.66 -3.75
CA GLY A 98 -8.47 18.11 -2.50
C GLY A 98 -9.57 17.07 -2.75
N LEU A 99 -10.49 17.33 -3.70
CA LEU A 99 -11.54 16.40 -4.07
C LEU A 99 -11.00 15.13 -4.75
N ALA A 100 -10.01 15.26 -5.64
CA ALA A 100 -9.37 14.11 -6.28
C ALA A 100 -8.74 13.16 -5.24
N TYR A 101 -7.95 13.71 -4.30
CA TYR A 101 -7.37 12.90 -3.23
C TYR A 101 -8.42 12.35 -2.26
N ALA A 102 -9.48 13.10 -1.96
CA ALA A 102 -10.55 12.62 -1.10
C ALA A 102 -11.25 11.39 -1.71
N HIS A 103 -11.46 11.39 -3.02
CA HIS A 103 -12.02 10.25 -3.75
C HIS A 103 -11.13 9.00 -3.62
N GLU A 104 -9.81 9.15 -3.76
CA GLU A 104 -8.86 8.03 -3.57
C GLU A 104 -8.88 7.48 -2.13
N VAL A 105 -8.84 8.37 -1.12
CA VAL A 105 -8.89 7.98 0.30
C VAL A 105 -10.18 7.21 0.61
N LEU A 106 -11.32 7.64 0.08
CA LEU A 106 -12.59 6.93 0.25
C LEU A 106 -12.55 5.54 -0.39
N GLY A 107 -11.98 5.42 -1.59
CA GLY A 107 -11.75 4.14 -2.25
C GLY A 107 -10.89 3.20 -1.41
N ASP A 108 -9.84 3.72 -0.79
CA ASP A 108 -8.93 2.94 0.05
C ASP A 108 -9.56 2.49 1.36
N ILE A 109 -10.37 3.34 1.99
CA ILE A 109 -11.16 2.99 3.18
C ILE A 109 -12.19 1.93 2.83
N ALA A 110 -12.88 2.05 1.68
CA ALA A 110 -13.87 1.08 1.21
C ALA A 110 -13.23 -0.30 0.97
N LYS A 111 -12.09 -0.35 0.27
CA LYS A 111 -11.31 -1.59 0.07
C LYS A 111 -10.94 -2.25 1.41
N ARG A 112 -10.47 -1.46 2.38
CA ARG A 112 -10.13 -1.94 3.73
C ARG A 112 -11.34 -2.44 4.53
N ARG A 113 -12.53 -1.90 4.30
CA ARG A 113 -13.77 -2.39 4.91
C ARG A 113 -14.18 -3.72 4.28
N HIS A 114 -14.16 -3.80 2.94
CA HIS A 114 -14.47 -5.02 2.20
C HIS A 114 -13.56 -6.19 2.62
N TYR A 115 -12.24 -5.95 2.72
CA TYR A 115 -11.31 -7.00 3.16
C TYR A 115 -11.58 -7.49 4.58
N ARG A 116 -12.08 -6.62 5.48
CA ARG A 116 -12.46 -7.01 6.84
C ARG A 116 -13.75 -7.81 6.90
N SER A 117 -14.70 -7.57 5.99
CA SER A 117 -15.93 -8.36 5.92
C SER A 117 -15.70 -9.75 5.35
N THR A 118 -14.82 -9.91 4.36
CA THR A 118 -14.57 -11.21 3.71
C THR A 118 -13.74 -12.18 4.58
N ARG A 119 -13.08 -11.69 5.64
CA ARG A 119 -12.27 -12.50 6.55
C ARG A 119 -13.06 -13.11 7.73
N ARG A 120 -14.32 -12.70 7.93
CA ARG A 120 -15.20 -13.26 8.96
C ARG A 120 -15.98 -14.43 8.40
#